data_AF-A0A7X2T1B3-F1
#
_entry.id   AF-A0A7X2T1B3-F1
#
_cell.length_a   1.000
_cell.length_b   1.000
_cell.length_c   1.000
_cell.angle_alpha   90.00
_cell.angle_beta   90.00
_cell.angle_gamma   90.00
#
_symmetry.space_group_name_H-M   'P 1'
#
loop_
_entity.id
_entity.type
_entity.pdbx_description
1 polymer ?
#
loop_
_entity_poly.entity_id
_entity_poly.type
_entity_poly.pdbx_seq_one_letter_code
_entity_poly.pdbx_strand_id
1 'polypeptide(L)'
;MNYLYHNTESRKNKHLNFKERMTIEIRLADGCSAYKIAKELQRPINTIINEIRRGTTTQIKQGKHVEMYLADTGEAVTEAFNYLKDVYGTQFSKVFKSITGDNGSEFADLSTLENHTETKVYYTHPYSSFEKGTNERHNGLIHRFIPKGKRISDYSVDNIGFIEEWMNTLPRKILDYRTPEELFEKYLDEIYAA
;
A
#
# COMPACT_ATOMS: atom_id res chain seq x y z
N MET A 1 -9.87 26.46 11.24
CA MET A 1 -8.73 26.36 10.30
C MET A 1 -9.13 25.39 9.20
N ASN A 2 -9.59 25.90 8.05
CA ASN A 2 -9.94 25.08 6.89
C ASN A 2 -8.64 24.61 6.23
N TYR A 3 -8.16 23.43 6.63
CA TYR A 3 -7.15 22.73 5.85
C TYR A 3 -7.85 22.15 4.62
N LEU A 4 -7.65 22.79 3.45
CA LEU A 4 -8.02 22.24 2.16
C LEU A 4 -7.14 21.01 1.88
N TYR A 5 -7.54 19.86 2.42
CA TYR A 5 -6.88 18.56 2.27
C TYR A 5 -7.24 17.91 0.93
N HIS A 6 -6.90 18.53 -0.18
CA HIS A 6 -6.83 17.85 -1.48
C HIS A 6 -5.41 17.97 -1.99
N ASN A 7 -4.58 16.95 -1.71
CA ASN A 7 -3.20 16.85 -2.17
C ASN A 7 -3.08 15.98 -3.46
N THR A 8 -4.15 15.95 -4.25
CA THR A 8 -4.21 15.25 -5.56
C THR A 8 -3.43 15.95 -6.66
N GLU A 9 -3.10 17.24 -6.50
CA GLU A 9 -2.18 17.90 -7.44
C GLU A 9 -0.75 17.40 -7.27
N SER A 10 -0.17 16.95 -8.40
CA SER A 10 1.19 16.45 -8.53
C SER A 10 2.22 17.42 -7.94
N ARG A 11 2.62 17.19 -6.69
CA ARG A 11 3.77 17.88 -6.08
C ARG A 11 5.07 17.29 -6.65
N LYS A 12 6.01 18.17 -7.01
CA LYS A 12 7.43 17.81 -7.16
C LYS A 12 7.83 17.07 -5.88
N ASN A 13 8.20 15.78 -5.97
CA ASN A 13 8.42 14.80 -4.88
C ASN A 13 7.35 13.69 -4.73
N LYS A 14 6.54 13.38 -5.75
CA LYS A 14 5.75 12.13 -5.74
C LYS A 14 6.64 10.90 -5.92
N HIS A 15 6.26 9.81 -5.26
CA HIS A 15 6.79 8.46 -5.44
C HIS A 15 6.94 8.08 -6.91
N LEU A 16 7.92 7.24 -7.21
CA LEU A 16 8.09 6.69 -8.56
C LEU A 16 6.89 5.79 -8.86
N ASN A 17 6.24 6.02 -9.99
CA ASN A 17 5.16 5.15 -10.44
C ASN A 17 5.73 3.82 -10.96
N PHE A 18 4.88 2.81 -11.15
CA PHE A 18 5.29 1.50 -11.65
C PHE A 18 6.13 1.57 -12.93
N LYS A 19 5.75 2.41 -13.91
CA LYS A 19 6.51 2.54 -15.17
C LYS A 19 7.91 3.11 -14.94
N GLU A 20 8.03 4.10 -14.06
CA GLU A 20 9.32 4.67 -13.66
C GLU A 20 10.18 3.63 -12.93
N ARG A 21 9.59 2.81 -12.05
CA ARG A 21 10.28 1.70 -11.37
C ARG A 21 10.72 0.60 -12.33
N MET A 22 9.86 0.21 -13.25
CA MET A 22 10.19 -0.77 -14.29
C MET A 22 11.32 -0.25 -15.19
N THR A 23 11.32 1.05 -15.47
CA THR A 23 12.42 1.70 -16.18
C THR A 23 13.71 1.64 -15.36
N ILE A 24 13.65 1.88 -14.04
CA ILE A 24 14.81 1.71 -13.16
C ILE A 24 15.34 0.28 -13.21
N GLU A 25 14.47 -0.74 -13.12
CA GLU A 25 14.84 -2.15 -13.17
C GLU A 25 15.55 -2.51 -14.48
N ILE A 26 14.94 -2.17 -15.62
CA ILE A 26 15.52 -2.41 -16.96
C ILE A 26 16.87 -1.69 -17.09
N ARG A 27 16.94 -0.41 -16.70
CA ARG A 27 18.17 0.38 -16.84
C ARG A 27 19.29 -0.10 -15.92
N LEU A 28 18.97 -0.62 -14.74
CA LEU A 28 19.95 -1.26 -13.87
C LEU A 28 20.46 -2.57 -14.47
N ALA A 29 19.58 -3.36 -15.08
CA ALA A 29 19.97 -4.57 -15.81
C ALA A 29 20.89 -4.24 -17.01
N ASP A 30 20.66 -3.10 -17.68
CA ASP A 30 21.54 -2.55 -18.73
C ASP A 30 22.86 -1.96 -18.18
N GLY A 31 23.10 -1.98 -16.87
CA GLY A 31 24.30 -1.43 -16.24
C GLY A 31 24.35 0.10 -16.15
N CYS A 32 23.20 0.79 -16.29
CA CYS A 32 23.15 2.24 -16.16
C CYS A 32 23.29 2.68 -14.70
N SER A 33 24.06 3.75 -14.47
CA SER A 33 24.17 4.39 -13.16
C SER A 33 22.86 5.04 -12.72
N ALA A 34 22.61 5.09 -11.40
CA ALA A 34 21.47 5.79 -10.81
C ALA A 34 21.39 7.27 -11.24
N TYR A 35 22.53 7.92 -11.49
CA TYR A 35 22.58 9.28 -12.04
C TYR A 35 21.98 9.38 -13.45
N LYS A 36 22.34 8.44 -14.34
CA LYS A 36 21.82 8.40 -15.71
C LYS A 36 20.31 8.16 -15.72
N ILE A 37 19.85 7.25 -14.86
CA ILE A 37 18.43 6.93 -14.69
C ILE A 37 17.66 8.14 -14.14
N ALA A 38 18.21 8.84 -13.15
CA ALA A 38 17.60 10.06 -12.59
C ALA A 38 17.42 11.15 -13.66
N LYS A 39 18.43 11.34 -14.52
CA LYS A 39 18.37 12.30 -15.63
C LYS A 39 17.32 11.91 -16.67
N GLU A 40 17.22 10.61 -17.00
CA GLU A 40 16.24 10.08 -17.95
C GLU A 40 14.80 10.25 -17.46
N LEU A 41 14.54 9.90 -16.19
CA LEU A 41 13.23 10.04 -15.56
C LEU A 41 12.90 11.47 -15.12
N GLN A 42 13.84 12.41 -15.25
CA GLN A 42 13.72 13.79 -14.75
C GLN A 42 13.38 13.84 -13.25
N ARG A 43 13.98 12.92 -12.47
CA ARG A 43 13.76 12.79 -11.02
C ARG A 43 15.02 13.17 -10.24
N PRO A 44 14.88 13.65 -8.99
CA PRO A 44 16.03 13.84 -8.12
C PRO A 44 16.80 12.53 -7.93
N ILE A 45 18.14 12.58 -7.99
CA ILE A 45 18.99 11.39 -7.85
C ILE A 45 18.73 10.64 -6.53
N ASN A 46 18.47 11.36 -5.45
CA ASN A 46 18.17 10.76 -4.14
C ASN A 46 16.87 9.94 -4.17
N THR A 47 15.89 10.31 -4.99
CA THR A 47 14.67 9.53 -5.18
C THR A 47 14.99 8.17 -5.78
N ILE A 48 15.82 8.13 -6.83
CA ILE A 48 16.26 6.90 -7.48
C ILE A 48 17.13 6.06 -6.54
N ILE A 49 18.09 6.67 -5.83
CA ILE A 49 18.95 5.93 -4.89
C ILE A 49 18.14 5.31 -3.75
N ASN A 50 17.21 6.06 -3.16
CA ASN A 50 16.38 5.56 -2.08
C ASN A 50 15.44 4.45 -2.55
N GLU A 51 14.89 4.58 -3.75
CA GLU A 51 14.07 3.54 -4.37
C GLU A 51 14.88 2.26 -4.58
N ILE A 52 16.04 2.36 -5.23
CA ILE A 52 16.92 1.21 -5.47
C ILE A 52 17.27 0.53 -4.15
N ARG A 53 17.65 1.32 -3.14
CA ARG A 53 17.98 0.79 -1.80
C ARG A 53 16.81 0.05 -1.15
N ARG A 54 15.57 0.50 -1.36
CA ARG A 54 14.36 -0.12 -0.80
C ARG A 54 13.92 -1.37 -1.57
N GLY A 55 14.00 -1.33 -2.89
CA GLY A 55 13.55 -2.43 -3.78
C GLY A 55 14.62 -3.48 -4.10
N THR A 56 15.88 -3.28 -3.67
CA THR A 56 16.93 -4.30 -3.82
C THR A 56 16.73 -5.42 -2.81
N THR A 57 16.59 -6.64 -3.33
CA THR A 57 16.45 -7.87 -2.55
C THR A 57 17.53 -8.87 -2.91
N THR A 58 17.87 -9.76 -1.97
CA THR A 58 18.83 -10.84 -2.22
C THR A 58 18.11 -12.05 -2.79
N GLN A 59 18.50 -12.48 -3.99
CA GLN A 59 17.99 -13.68 -4.67
C GLN A 59 19.05 -14.76 -4.79
N ILE A 60 18.64 -16.03 -4.77
CA ILE A 60 19.54 -17.16 -5.02
C ILE A 60 19.44 -17.53 -6.49
N LYS A 61 20.49 -17.27 -7.27
CA LYS A 61 20.61 -17.71 -8.67
C LYS A 61 21.80 -18.64 -8.80
N GLN A 62 21.58 -19.85 -9.33
CA GLN A 62 22.62 -20.88 -9.50
C GLN A 62 23.45 -21.14 -8.22
N GLY A 63 22.78 -21.17 -7.06
CA GLY A 63 23.41 -21.39 -5.75
C GLY A 63 24.21 -20.20 -5.21
N LYS A 64 24.18 -19.03 -5.86
CA LYS A 64 24.84 -17.80 -5.40
C LYS A 64 23.81 -16.73 -5.02
N HIS A 65 24.11 -16.00 -3.94
CA HIS A 65 23.33 -14.83 -3.55
C HIS A 65 23.67 -13.65 -4.48
N VAL A 66 22.64 -13.07 -5.09
CA VAL A 66 22.74 -11.93 -6.00
C VAL A 66 21.76 -10.87 -5.50
N GLU A 67 22.25 -9.65 -5.28
CA GLU A 67 21.38 -8.50 -5.00
C GLU A 67 20.77 -7.99 -6.31
N MET A 68 19.45 -7.88 -6.34
CA MET A 68 18.71 -7.44 -7.52
C MET A 68 17.58 -6.51 -7.09
N TYR A 69 17.49 -5.35 -7.76
CA TYR A 69 16.33 -4.47 -7.65
C TYR A 69 15.15 -5.10 -8.39
N LEU A 70 14.00 -5.19 -7.71
CA LEU A 70 12.73 -5.62 -8.31
C LEU A 70 11.71 -4.48 -8.13
N ALA A 71 11.10 -4.05 -9.22
CA ALA A 71 10.07 -3.00 -9.23
C ALA A 71 8.75 -3.44 -8.55
N ASP A 72 8.60 -4.74 -8.33
CA ASP A 72 7.35 -5.46 -8.01
C ASP A 72 6.81 -5.25 -6.58
N THR A 73 6.91 -4.03 -6.05
CA THR A 73 6.37 -3.73 -4.71
C THR A 73 4.90 -3.29 -4.74
N GLY A 74 4.36 -2.87 -5.90
CA GLY A 74 3.01 -2.29 -6.02
C GLY A 74 1.95 -3.14 -6.73
N GLU A 75 2.34 -4.22 -7.42
CA GLU A 75 1.40 -5.01 -8.23
C GLU A 75 0.37 -5.73 -7.33
N ALA A 76 0.83 -6.43 -6.30
CA ALA A 76 -0.05 -7.14 -5.37
C ALA A 76 -1.08 -6.23 -4.67
N VAL A 77 -0.69 -5.00 -4.30
CA VAL A 77 -1.63 -4.02 -3.72
C VAL A 77 -2.67 -3.62 -4.75
N THR A 78 -2.23 -3.33 -5.98
CA THR A 78 -3.12 -2.95 -7.08
C THR A 78 -4.09 -4.07 -7.43
N GLU A 79 -3.62 -5.32 -7.48
CA GLU A 79 -4.45 -6.51 -7.69
C GLU A 79 -5.51 -6.66 -6.58
N ALA A 80 -5.13 -6.50 -5.31
CA ALA A 80 -6.09 -6.54 -4.21
C ALA A 80 -7.17 -5.47 -4.34
N PHE A 81 -6.81 -4.25 -4.76
CA PHE A 81 -7.79 -3.19 -5.02
C PHE A 81 -8.69 -3.50 -6.22
N ASN A 82 -8.16 -4.09 -7.29
CA ASN A 82 -8.97 -4.51 -8.43
C ASN A 82 -9.96 -5.62 -8.03
N TYR A 83 -9.51 -6.58 -7.22
CA TYR A 83 -10.40 -7.59 -6.65
C TYR A 83 -11.53 -6.95 -5.83
N LEU A 84 -11.22 -5.99 -4.95
CA LEU A 84 -12.25 -5.28 -4.19
C LEU A 84 -13.21 -4.50 -5.11
N LYS A 85 -12.70 -3.87 -6.17
CA LYS A 85 -13.56 -3.20 -7.15
C LYS A 85 -14.50 -4.18 -7.84
N ASP A 86 -14.04 -5.36 -8.20
CA ASP A 86 -14.87 -6.37 -8.83
C ASP A 86 -15.94 -6.91 -7.87
N VAL A 87 -15.59 -7.10 -6.60
CA VAL A 87 -16.53 -7.55 -5.55
C VAL A 87 -17.64 -6.52 -5.29
N TYR A 88 -17.28 -5.25 -5.11
CA TYR A 88 -18.25 -4.20 -4.74
C TYR A 88 -18.87 -3.48 -5.96
N GLY A 89 -18.31 -3.68 -7.15
CA GLY A 89 -18.81 -3.17 -8.41
C GLY A 89 -19.09 -1.67 -8.38
N THR A 90 -20.30 -1.28 -8.80
CA THR A 90 -20.74 0.12 -8.86
C THR A 90 -20.82 0.79 -7.49
N GLN A 91 -20.90 0.01 -6.40
CA GLN A 91 -20.98 0.54 -5.04
C GLN A 91 -19.59 0.76 -4.42
N PHE A 92 -18.50 0.36 -5.09
CA PHE A 92 -17.14 0.49 -4.56
C PHE A 92 -16.84 1.90 -4.01
N SER A 93 -17.16 2.95 -4.78
CA SER A 93 -16.91 4.34 -4.34
C SER A 93 -17.79 4.78 -3.16
N LYS A 94 -18.95 4.15 -2.94
CA LYS A 94 -19.80 4.41 -1.77
C LYS A 94 -19.29 3.69 -0.53
N VAL A 95 -18.81 2.45 -0.69
CA VAL A 95 -18.22 1.64 0.38
C VAL A 95 -16.90 2.27 0.82
N PHE A 96 -15.99 2.49 -0.12
CA PHE A 96 -14.67 3.09 0.10
C PHE A 96 -14.65 4.54 -0.36
N LYS A 97 -15.06 5.46 0.52
CA LYS A 97 -15.10 6.90 0.20
C LYS A 97 -13.71 7.51 0.01
N SER A 98 -12.75 7.02 0.78
CA SER A 98 -11.35 7.41 0.66
C SER A 98 -10.40 6.32 1.12
N ILE A 99 -9.21 6.28 0.53
CA ILE A 99 -8.13 5.38 0.90
C ILE A 99 -6.96 6.23 1.41
N THR A 100 -6.45 5.88 2.58
CA THR A 100 -5.24 6.52 3.13
C THR A 100 -4.09 5.53 3.09
N GLY A 101 -3.19 5.74 2.13
CA GLY A 101 -1.94 5.00 2.01
C GLY A 101 -0.83 5.71 2.79
N ASP A 102 0.24 4.96 3.08
CA ASP A 102 1.46 5.60 3.50
C ASP A 102 2.45 5.83 2.36
N ASN A 103 3.58 6.45 2.67
CA ASN A 103 4.63 6.73 1.71
C ASN A 103 5.49 5.49 1.37
N GLY A 104 4.99 4.28 1.62
CA GLY A 104 5.54 3.03 1.14
C GLY A 104 5.53 2.96 -0.38
N SER A 105 6.52 2.27 -0.93
CA SER A 105 6.64 2.12 -2.38
C SER A 105 5.46 1.33 -2.95
N GLU A 106 4.96 0.37 -2.20
CA GLU A 106 3.82 -0.49 -2.51
C GLU A 106 2.51 0.28 -2.77
N PHE A 107 2.39 1.50 -2.26
CA PHE A 107 1.20 2.33 -2.42
C PHE A 107 1.34 3.42 -3.50
N ALA A 108 2.45 3.46 -4.24
CA ALA A 108 2.71 4.52 -5.22
C ALA A 108 1.65 4.55 -6.34
N ASP A 109 1.16 3.39 -6.74
CA ASP A 109 0.19 3.26 -7.82
C ASP A 109 -1.26 3.45 -7.37
N LEU A 110 -1.54 3.61 -6.06
CA LEU A 110 -2.90 3.93 -5.56
C LEU A 110 -3.46 5.20 -6.21
N SER A 111 -2.61 6.17 -6.53
CA SER A 111 -3.08 7.39 -7.21
C SER A 111 -3.67 7.16 -8.60
N THR A 112 -3.41 6.01 -9.23
CA THR A 112 -4.09 5.64 -10.48
C THR A 112 -5.55 5.25 -10.24
N LEU A 113 -5.91 4.86 -9.01
CA LEU A 113 -7.24 4.43 -8.61
C LEU A 113 -8.24 5.60 -8.64
N GLU A 114 -7.79 6.82 -8.34
CA GLU A 114 -8.59 8.05 -8.45
C GLU A 114 -9.05 8.35 -9.89
N ASN A 115 -8.31 7.89 -10.91
CA ASN A 115 -8.69 8.13 -12.31
C ASN A 115 -9.90 7.29 -12.76
N HIS A 116 -10.19 6.21 -12.02
CA HIS A 116 -11.19 5.22 -12.40
C HIS A 116 -12.32 5.07 -11.36
N THR A 117 -12.28 5.84 -10.27
CA THR A 117 -13.28 5.78 -9.19
C THR A 117 -13.52 7.17 -8.60
N GLU A 118 -14.62 7.34 -7.87
CA GLU A 118 -14.88 8.56 -7.10
C GLU A 118 -14.21 8.52 -5.71
N THR A 119 -13.51 7.42 -5.39
CA THR A 119 -12.75 7.24 -4.16
C THR A 119 -11.51 8.13 -4.15
N LYS A 120 -11.38 8.95 -3.11
CA LYS A 120 -10.22 9.85 -2.95
C LYS A 120 -9.04 9.13 -2.31
N VAL A 121 -7.82 9.40 -2.78
CA VAL A 121 -6.60 8.79 -2.25
C VAL A 121 -5.77 9.83 -1.52
N TYR A 122 -5.42 9.51 -0.28
CA TYR A 122 -4.62 10.35 0.61
C TYR A 122 -3.32 9.65 0.98
N TYR A 123 -2.24 10.43 1.05
CA TYR A 123 -0.95 9.97 1.55
C TYR A 123 -0.55 10.75 2.81
N THR A 124 0.00 10.04 3.78
CA THR A 124 0.55 10.66 5.00
C THR A 124 1.76 11.53 4.68
N HIS A 125 1.91 12.64 5.39
CA HIS A 125 3.07 13.51 5.28
C HIS A 125 4.34 12.83 5.79
N PRO A 126 5.52 13.13 5.19
CA PRO A 126 6.80 12.68 5.74
C PRO A 126 6.96 13.11 7.19
N TYR A 127 7.46 12.18 8.03
CA TYR A 127 7.70 12.40 9.46
C TYR A 127 6.45 12.68 10.32
N SER A 128 5.24 12.44 9.79
CA SER A 128 3.98 12.61 10.52
C SER A 128 3.41 11.27 10.99
N SER A 129 4.06 10.64 11.99
CA SER A 129 3.59 9.36 12.55
C SER A 129 2.17 9.43 13.12
N PHE A 130 1.75 10.59 13.63
CA PHE A 130 0.42 10.83 14.19
C PHE A 130 -0.72 10.65 13.16
N GLU A 131 -0.45 10.76 11.86
CA GLU A 131 -1.45 10.54 10.80
C GLU A 131 -1.76 9.06 10.56
N LYS A 132 -1.00 8.14 11.19
CA LYS A 132 -1.11 6.68 11.02
C LYS A 132 -1.50 5.92 12.28
N GLY A 133 -1.99 6.59 13.32
CA GLY A 133 -2.24 5.97 14.62
C GLY A 133 -3.13 4.71 14.54
N THR A 134 -4.16 4.73 13.70
CA THR A 134 -5.04 3.56 13.48
C THR A 134 -4.31 2.41 12.79
N ASN A 135 -3.49 2.68 11.77
CA ASN A 135 -2.75 1.65 11.03
C ASN A 135 -1.71 0.98 11.93
N GLU A 136 -0.97 1.76 12.73
CA GLU A 136 0.01 1.23 13.68
C GLU A 136 -0.66 0.36 14.75
N ARG A 137 -1.84 0.78 15.23
CA ARG A 137 -2.63 -0.02 16.15
C ARG A 137 -3.08 -1.34 15.51
N HIS A 138 -3.51 -1.30 14.25
CA HIS A 138 -3.95 -2.47 13.50
C HIS A 138 -2.79 -3.44 13.23
N ASN A 139 -1.63 -2.95 12.82
CA ASN A 139 -0.41 -3.75 12.66
C ASN A 139 0.00 -4.41 13.99
N GLY A 140 -0.21 -3.72 15.11
CA GLY A 140 -0.01 -4.29 16.44
C GLY A 140 -0.90 -5.50 16.77
N LEU A 141 -2.08 -5.63 16.14
CA LEU A 141 -2.94 -6.81 16.27
C LEU A 141 -2.35 -8.00 15.51
N ILE A 142 -1.94 -7.79 14.27
CA ILE A 142 -1.27 -8.80 13.44
C ILE A 142 0.00 -9.32 14.15
N HIS A 143 0.76 -8.41 14.76
CA HIS A 143 2.00 -8.76 15.47
C HIS A 143 1.84 -9.61 16.73
N ARG A 144 0.60 -9.84 17.21
CA ARG A 144 0.33 -10.82 18.26
C ARG A 144 0.50 -12.26 17.77
N PHE A 145 0.30 -12.48 16.48
CA PHE A 145 0.38 -13.79 15.83
C PHE A 145 1.62 -13.92 14.95
N ILE A 146 2.01 -12.83 14.27
CA ILE A 146 3.17 -12.77 13.37
C ILE A 146 4.21 -11.82 13.95
N PRO A 147 5.21 -12.33 14.70
CA PRO A 147 6.24 -11.49 15.30
C PRO A 147 6.99 -10.67 14.26
N LYS A 148 7.46 -9.48 14.67
CA LYS A 148 8.29 -8.64 13.80
C LYS A 148 9.52 -9.42 13.29
N GLY A 149 9.83 -9.25 12.02
CA GLY A 149 10.96 -9.91 11.35
C GLY A 149 10.66 -11.32 10.83
N LYS A 150 9.50 -11.89 11.13
CA LYS A 150 9.00 -13.09 10.42
C LYS A 150 8.35 -12.70 9.11
N ARG A 151 8.55 -13.51 8.06
CA ARG A 151 7.90 -13.27 6.78
C ARG A 151 6.47 -13.79 6.85
N ILE A 152 5.52 -13.01 6.33
CA ILE A 152 4.11 -13.42 6.28
C ILE A 152 3.95 -14.68 5.38
N SER A 153 4.80 -14.82 4.36
CA SER A 153 4.86 -16.01 3.49
C SER A 153 5.17 -17.32 4.22
N ASP A 154 5.67 -17.27 5.46
CA ASP A 154 5.99 -18.47 6.24
C ASP A 154 4.71 -19.08 6.88
N TYR A 155 3.57 -18.40 6.78
CA TYR A 155 2.29 -18.81 7.37
C TYR A 155 1.35 -19.32 6.26
N SER A 156 0.59 -20.37 6.57
CA SER A 156 -0.44 -20.88 5.65
C SER A 156 -1.57 -19.87 5.46
N VAL A 157 -2.28 -19.98 4.33
CA VAL A 157 -3.49 -19.18 4.08
C VAL A 157 -4.52 -19.35 5.19
N ASP A 158 -4.67 -20.57 5.73
CA ASP A 158 -5.56 -20.84 6.87
C ASP A 158 -5.16 -20.06 8.14
N ASN A 159 -3.85 -19.95 8.41
CA ASN A 159 -3.36 -19.15 9.53
C ASN A 159 -3.66 -17.66 9.31
N ILE A 160 -3.52 -17.16 8.08
CA ILE A 160 -3.85 -15.78 7.74
C ILE A 160 -5.36 -15.53 7.89
N GLY A 161 -6.20 -16.44 7.39
CA GLY A 161 -7.66 -16.36 7.54
C GLY A 161 -8.10 -16.39 9.01
N PHE A 162 -7.48 -17.21 9.85
CA PHE A 162 -7.74 -17.20 11.29
C PHE A 162 -7.42 -15.85 11.94
N ILE A 163 -6.28 -15.23 11.57
CA ILE A 163 -5.89 -13.92 12.09
C ILE A 163 -6.88 -12.85 11.64
N GLU A 164 -7.30 -12.86 10.37
CA GLU A 164 -8.29 -11.95 9.81
C GLU A 164 -9.63 -12.05 10.55
N GLU A 165 -10.16 -13.26 10.68
CA GLU A 165 -11.40 -13.55 11.40
C GLU A 165 -11.33 -13.04 12.85
N TRP A 166 -10.23 -13.34 13.54
CA TRP A 166 -10.01 -12.85 14.90
C TRP A 166 -9.99 -11.32 14.98
N MET A 167 -9.41 -10.64 13.98
CA MET A 167 -9.33 -9.18 13.96
C MET A 167 -10.68 -8.51 13.67
N ASN A 168 -11.52 -9.17 12.87
CA ASN A 168 -12.85 -8.72 12.47
C ASN A 168 -13.88 -8.96 13.57
N THR A 169 -13.73 -10.05 14.33
CA THR A 169 -14.59 -10.41 15.47
C THR A 169 -14.12 -9.85 16.82
N LEU A 170 -12.94 -9.21 16.89
CA LEU A 170 -12.43 -8.62 18.13
C LEU A 170 -13.24 -7.38 18.55
N PRO A 171 -13.92 -7.39 19.72
CA PRO A 171 -14.64 -6.22 20.23
C PRO A 171 -13.69 -5.04 20.49
N ARG A 172 -14.02 -3.85 19.98
CA ARG A 172 -13.17 -2.66 20.13
C ARG A 172 -13.83 -1.61 21.01
N LYS A 173 -13.10 -1.11 22.02
CA LYS A 173 -13.59 -0.04 22.91
C LYS A 173 -13.99 1.23 22.15
N ILE A 174 -13.31 1.56 21.05
CA ILE A 174 -13.66 2.72 20.19
C ILE A 174 -14.99 2.54 19.45
N LEU A 175 -15.48 1.31 19.36
CA LEU A 175 -16.74 0.92 18.70
C LEU A 175 -17.83 0.57 19.74
N ASP A 176 -17.71 1.10 20.97
CA ASP A 176 -18.59 0.74 22.10
C ASP A 176 -18.62 -0.76 22.40
N TYR A 177 -17.48 -1.44 22.24
CA TYR A 177 -17.34 -2.90 22.38
C TYR A 177 -18.14 -3.73 21.37
N ARG A 178 -18.53 -3.14 20.23
CA ARG A 178 -18.95 -3.91 19.05
C ARG A 178 -17.74 -4.37 18.24
N THR A 179 -17.98 -5.37 17.39
CA THR A 179 -16.97 -5.88 16.46
C THR A 179 -16.93 -5.04 15.18
N PRO A 180 -15.75 -4.92 14.53
CA PRO A 180 -15.65 -4.34 13.20
C PRO A 180 -16.59 -4.96 12.18
N GLU A 181 -16.73 -6.28 12.21
CA GLU A 181 -17.57 -7.04 11.29
C GLU A 181 -19.04 -6.63 11.40
N GLU A 182 -19.64 -6.71 12.59
CA GLU A 182 -21.04 -6.33 12.83
C GLU A 182 -21.35 -4.90 12.35
N LEU A 183 -20.44 -3.96 12.60
CA LEU A 183 -20.63 -2.56 12.19
C LEU A 183 -20.43 -2.36 10.70
N PHE A 184 -19.54 -3.13 10.07
CA PHE A 184 -19.31 -3.07 8.65
C PHE A 184 -20.46 -3.70 7.85
N GLU A 185 -20.99 -4.83 8.29
CA GLU A 185 -22.19 -5.45 7.70
C GLU A 185 -23.37 -4.48 7.72
N LYS A 186 -23.66 -3.88 8.88
CA LYS A 186 -24.71 -2.87 8.99
C LYS A 186 -24.50 -1.69 8.02
N TYR A 187 -23.26 -1.25 7.84
CA TYR A 187 -22.94 -0.17 6.92
C TYR A 187 -23.16 -0.60 5.45
N LEU A 188 -22.85 -1.84 5.10
CA LEU A 188 -23.14 -2.38 3.77
C LEU A 188 -24.64 -2.47 3.54
N ASP A 189 -25.42 -2.96 4.51
CA ASP A 189 -26.89 -3.01 4.41
C ASP A 189 -27.48 -1.63 4.09
N GLU A 190 -27.00 -0.59 4.76
CA GLU A 190 -27.42 0.80 4.50
C GLU A 190 -27.08 1.28 3.08
N ILE A 191 -25.96 0.84 2.50
CA ILE A 191 -25.55 1.21 1.14
C ILE A 191 -26.37 0.47 0.07
N TYR A 192 -26.62 -0.83 0.29
CA TYR A 192 -27.31 -1.67 -0.70
C TYR A 192 -28.84 -1.57 -0.60
N ALA A 193 -29.38 -1.10 0.53
CA ALA A 193 -30.79 -0.78 0.68
C ALA A 193 -31.20 0.58 0.09
N ALA A 194 -30.23 1.44 -0.27
CA ALA A 194 -30.42 2.80 -0.79
C ALA A 194 -30.36 2.89 -2.33
#